data_AF-A0A4Q7QI76-F1
#
_entry.id   AF-A0A4Q7QI76-F1
#
_cell.length_a   1.000
_cell.length_b   1.000
_cell.length_c   1.000
_cell.angle_alpha   90.00
_cell.angle_beta   90.00
_cell.angle_gamma   90.00
#
_symmetry.space_group_name_H-M   'P 1'
#
loop_
_entity.id
_entity.type
_entity.pdbx_description
1 polymer ?
#
loop_
_entity_poly.entity_id
_entity_poly.type
_entity_poly.pdbx_seq_one_letter_code
_entity_poly.pdbx_strand_id
1 'polypeptide(L)'
;MPRFTEFETYDVRFPTSLDLDGSDAMNTDPDYSAAYVILRTDAGDGLEGHGFAFTIGRGNDIQTTAIEALRDHVIGLDLDSTLNDLGGFWKSLVHDSQLRWLGPEKGVMHMAIGAVVNAVWDLAAKRAGVPLWKLLSDLTPEQIVGLVDFRYLTDALTPDEALDILRKAEAGRPEREAVLRERGYPAYTTTPGWLGYDDAKLVRLCHEAIAEGFTQIKLKVGANLDDDIRRMQLAREAVGPDIRIAVDANQRWDVGEAITWIEALKPYDVWWVEEPTSPDDILGHAAIARAIAPIKVATGEHVQNRIVFKQMLQAEALSVLQLDSARVAGVNENIANLLLAAKFGVPVCPHAGGVGLCELVQHLSMFDYVAVSGSLDDRVIEFVDHLHEHFLDPVVIRDGHYVAPVRPGFGAEMDAETLTDFRFPGGKIWTDLNKEKK
;
A
#
# COMPACT_ATOMS: atom_id res chain seq x y z
N MET A 1 5.85 -33.85 9.26
CA MET A 1 6.21 -32.50 8.79
C MET A 1 5.06 -31.59 9.20
N PRO A 2 5.34 -30.41 9.74
CA PRO A 2 4.30 -29.49 10.18
C PRO A 2 3.38 -29.09 9.03
N ARG A 3 2.13 -28.79 9.32
CA ARG A 3 1.09 -28.41 8.36
C ARG A 3 0.33 -27.20 8.85
N PHE A 4 -0.29 -26.49 7.92
CA PHE A 4 -1.32 -25.51 8.25
C PHE A 4 -2.56 -26.24 8.77
N THR A 5 -3.00 -25.90 9.98
CA THR A 5 -4.10 -26.58 10.68
C THR A 5 -5.28 -25.69 10.95
N GLU A 6 -5.07 -24.37 11.01
CA GLU A 6 -6.14 -23.40 11.24
C GLU A 6 -6.05 -22.23 10.27
N PHE A 7 -7.22 -21.72 9.90
CA PHE A 7 -7.44 -20.60 9.01
C PHE A 7 -8.60 -19.84 9.63
N GLU A 8 -8.38 -18.62 10.10
CA GLU A 8 -9.40 -17.83 10.78
C GLU A 8 -9.53 -16.48 10.11
N THR A 9 -10.75 -16.04 9.88
CA THR A 9 -11.03 -14.74 9.26
C THR A 9 -11.86 -13.85 10.17
N TYR A 10 -11.58 -12.55 10.15
CA TYR A 10 -12.28 -11.54 10.94
C TYR A 10 -12.71 -10.38 10.04
N ASP A 11 -13.98 -9.99 10.14
CA ASP A 11 -14.50 -8.73 9.62
C ASP A 11 -14.27 -7.66 10.71
N VAL A 12 -13.19 -6.88 10.58
CA VAL A 12 -12.81 -5.84 11.55
C VAL A 12 -13.07 -4.48 10.91
N ARG A 13 -13.81 -3.61 11.61
CA ARG A 13 -14.16 -2.27 11.11
C ARG A 13 -13.97 -1.22 12.19
N PHE A 14 -13.37 -0.10 11.82
CA PHE A 14 -13.12 1.06 12.68
C PHE A 14 -14.09 2.20 12.30
N PRO A 15 -14.75 2.85 13.26
CA PRO A 15 -15.76 3.88 12.98
C PRO A 15 -15.12 5.25 12.65
N THR A 16 -14.15 5.27 11.73
CA THR A 16 -13.39 6.49 11.35
C THR A 16 -14.28 7.57 10.73
N SER A 17 -15.44 7.18 10.19
CA SER A 17 -16.42 8.13 9.65
C SER A 17 -17.01 9.08 10.70
N LEU A 18 -16.92 8.75 12.01
CA LEU A 18 -17.41 9.63 13.08
C LEU A 18 -16.66 10.98 13.14
N ASP A 19 -15.37 10.96 12.82
CA ASP A 19 -14.49 12.14 12.81
C ASP A 19 -14.09 12.58 11.38
N LEU A 20 -14.67 11.93 10.36
CA LEU A 20 -14.36 12.12 8.93
C LEU A 20 -12.89 11.89 8.57
N ASP A 21 -12.18 11.10 9.38
CA ASP A 21 -10.81 10.71 9.09
C ASP A 21 -10.76 9.81 7.86
N GLY A 22 -9.84 10.11 6.94
CA GLY A 22 -9.76 9.43 5.65
C GLY A 22 -10.69 9.96 4.57
N SER A 23 -11.52 10.98 4.84
CA SER A 23 -12.48 11.50 3.86
C SER A 23 -11.82 12.21 2.67
N ASP A 24 -12.33 11.89 1.48
CA ASP A 24 -11.89 12.47 0.21
C ASP A 24 -13.08 12.81 -0.72
N ALA A 25 -12.79 13.25 -1.95
CA ALA A 25 -13.81 13.74 -2.87
C ALA A 25 -14.71 12.62 -3.44
N MET A 26 -14.24 11.37 -3.40
CA MET A 26 -14.96 10.17 -3.82
C MET A 26 -15.55 9.41 -2.62
N ASN A 27 -14.76 9.23 -1.57
CA ASN A 27 -15.08 8.47 -0.36
C ASN A 27 -15.31 9.44 0.79
N THR A 28 -16.55 9.89 0.96
CA THR A 28 -16.88 10.98 1.90
C THR A 28 -16.95 10.56 3.37
N ASP A 29 -17.22 9.29 3.63
CA ASP A 29 -17.50 8.73 4.97
C ASP A 29 -16.88 7.32 5.15
N PRO A 30 -15.56 7.13 4.93
CA PRO A 30 -14.96 5.81 5.03
C PRO A 30 -14.91 5.33 6.48
N ASP A 31 -15.31 4.07 6.70
CA ASP A 31 -15.03 3.32 7.93
C ASP A 31 -13.88 2.36 7.64
N TYR A 32 -12.64 2.76 7.92
CA TYR A 32 -11.46 1.94 7.67
C TYR A 32 -11.66 0.55 8.25
N SER A 33 -11.38 -0.47 7.43
CA SER A 33 -11.74 -1.85 7.74
C SER A 33 -10.67 -2.79 7.23
N ALA A 34 -10.49 -3.90 7.94
CA ALA A 34 -9.60 -4.99 7.56
C ALA A 34 -10.43 -6.28 7.47
N ALA A 35 -10.39 -6.92 6.29
CA ALA A 35 -10.77 -8.31 6.14
C ALA A 35 -9.53 -9.13 6.50
N TYR A 36 -9.45 -9.53 7.76
CA TYR A 36 -8.24 -10.05 8.40
C TYR A 36 -8.19 -11.57 8.37
N VAL A 37 -6.99 -12.16 8.24
CA VAL A 37 -6.75 -13.61 8.26
C VAL A 37 -5.59 -13.98 9.18
N ILE A 38 -5.77 -15.09 9.90
CA ILE A 38 -4.74 -15.76 10.70
C ILE A 38 -4.56 -17.19 10.21
N LEU A 39 -3.32 -17.58 9.97
CA LEU A 39 -2.91 -18.93 9.60
C LEU A 39 -2.10 -19.55 10.73
N ARG A 40 -2.54 -20.69 11.27
CA ARG A 40 -1.79 -21.43 12.31
C ARG A 40 -1.34 -22.80 11.83
N THR A 41 -0.31 -23.33 12.51
CA THR A 41 0.34 -24.58 12.15
C THR A 41 0.50 -25.49 13.37
N ASP A 42 0.73 -26.78 13.15
CA ASP A 42 1.09 -27.74 14.21
C ASP A 42 2.60 -27.85 14.45
N ALA A 43 3.40 -26.85 14.04
CA ALA A 43 4.85 -26.86 14.15
C ALA A 43 5.37 -26.79 15.60
N GLY A 44 4.52 -26.40 16.56
CA GLY A 44 4.87 -26.32 17.98
C GLY A 44 5.77 -25.15 18.37
N ASP A 45 6.02 -24.20 17.45
CA ASP A 45 6.78 -22.97 17.68
C ASP A 45 5.90 -21.79 18.14
N GLY A 46 4.58 -21.93 18.07
CA GLY A 46 3.62 -20.89 18.44
C GLY A 46 3.58 -19.71 17.48
N LEU A 47 4.14 -19.85 16.28
CA LEU A 47 4.15 -18.79 15.27
C LEU A 47 2.92 -18.87 14.37
N GLU A 48 2.38 -17.71 14.07
CA GLU A 48 1.17 -17.51 13.27
C GLU A 48 1.47 -16.55 12.11
N GLY A 49 0.81 -16.76 10.97
CA GLY A 49 0.86 -15.88 9.82
C GLY A 49 -0.34 -14.95 9.76
N HIS A 50 -0.13 -13.65 9.65
CA HIS A 50 -1.17 -12.64 9.68
C HIS A 50 -1.19 -11.80 8.40
N GLY A 51 -2.38 -11.51 7.91
CA GLY A 51 -2.56 -10.66 6.73
C GLY A 51 -3.97 -10.11 6.67
N PHE A 52 -4.19 -9.14 5.78
CA PHE A 52 -5.51 -8.58 5.56
C PHE A 52 -5.64 -7.98 4.16
N ALA A 53 -6.88 -7.76 3.76
CA ALA A 53 -7.24 -6.81 2.70
C ALA A 53 -7.87 -5.57 3.35
N PHE A 54 -7.44 -4.38 2.93
CA PHE A 54 -8.01 -3.12 3.37
C PHE A 54 -9.32 -2.82 2.62
N THR A 55 -10.33 -2.34 3.34
CA THR A 55 -11.58 -1.81 2.78
C THR A 55 -12.08 -0.62 3.61
N ILE A 56 -13.18 0.02 3.18
CA ILE A 56 -13.74 1.23 3.80
C ILE A 56 -15.16 1.03 4.36
N GLY A 57 -15.43 -0.15 4.92
CA GLY A 57 -16.65 -0.43 5.69
C GLY A 57 -17.57 -1.42 4.97
N ARG A 58 -18.56 -0.91 4.23
CA ARG A 58 -19.51 -1.77 3.50
C ARG A 58 -18.77 -2.65 2.49
N GLY A 59 -19.06 -3.95 2.46
CA GLY A 59 -18.38 -4.92 1.61
C GLY A 59 -17.21 -5.63 2.28
N ASN A 60 -16.76 -5.21 3.48
CA ASN A 60 -15.72 -5.94 4.21
C ASN A 60 -16.14 -7.37 4.57
N ASP A 61 -17.43 -7.62 4.76
CA ASP A 61 -18.02 -8.94 4.95
C ASP A 61 -17.87 -9.83 3.71
N ILE A 62 -18.06 -9.26 2.51
CA ILE A 62 -17.84 -9.94 1.22
C ILE A 62 -16.36 -10.24 1.04
N GLN A 63 -15.48 -9.28 1.35
CA GLN A 63 -14.04 -9.45 1.27
C GLN A 63 -13.55 -10.55 2.24
N THR A 64 -14.06 -10.56 3.47
CA THR A 64 -13.77 -11.58 4.49
C THR A 64 -14.24 -12.95 4.02
N THR A 65 -15.43 -13.04 3.42
CA THR A 65 -15.96 -14.29 2.84
C THR A 65 -15.10 -14.80 1.69
N ALA A 66 -14.57 -13.90 0.84
CA ALA A 66 -13.69 -14.28 -0.25
C ALA A 66 -12.34 -14.84 0.26
N ILE A 67 -11.81 -14.28 1.35
CA ILE A 67 -10.62 -14.83 2.03
C ILE A 67 -10.92 -16.21 2.60
N GLU A 68 -12.04 -16.37 3.31
CA GLU A 68 -12.46 -17.65 3.89
C GLU A 68 -12.64 -18.75 2.84
N ALA A 69 -13.07 -18.40 1.61
CA ALA A 69 -13.18 -19.34 0.50
C ALA A 69 -11.83 -19.96 0.08
N LEU A 70 -10.69 -19.37 0.47
CA LEU A 70 -9.35 -19.89 0.20
C LEU A 70 -8.88 -20.92 1.24
N ARG A 71 -9.66 -21.19 2.30
CA ARG A 71 -9.33 -22.13 3.38
C ARG A 71 -8.83 -23.47 2.85
N ASP A 72 -9.55 -24.07 1.92
CA ASP A 72 -9.25 -25.43 1.41
C ASP A 72 -8.02 -25.47 0.50
N HIS A 73 -7.51 -24.31 0.05
CA HIS A 73 -6.24 -24.21 -0.65
C HIS A 73 -5.04 -24.16 0.32
N VAL A 74 -5.27 -23.90 1.62
CA VAL A 74 -4.20 -23.71 2.62
C VAL A 74 -4.17 -24.83 3.65
N ILE A 75 -5.33 -25.20 4.20
CA ILE A 75 -5.41 -26.21 5.26
C ILE A 75 -4.84 -27.55 4.78
N GLY A 76 -3.96 -28.13 5.58
CA GLY A 76 -3.31 -29.39 5.28
C GLY A 76 -2.09 -29.28 4.37
N LEU A 77 -1.77 -28.12 3.81
CA LEU A 77 -0.50 -27.91 3.12
C LEU A 77 0.68 -28.15 4.07
N ASP A 78 1.75 -28.72 3.53
CA ASP A 78 3.01 -28.90 4.25
C ASP A 78 3.67 -27.53 4.46
N LEU A 79 3.94 -27.18 5.72
CA LEU A 79 4.44 -25.86 6.09
C LEU A 79 5.81 -25.60 5.44
N ASP A 80 6.77 -26.49 5.68
CA ASP A 80 8.14 -26.27 5.24
C ASP A 80 8.24 -26.25 3.70
N SER A 81 7.51 -27.12 3.00
CA SER A 81 7.45 -27.09 1.54
C SER A 81 6.84 -25.80 1.00
N THR A 82 5.79 -25.28 1.65
CA THR A 82 5.13 -24.03 1.27
C THR A 82 6.04 -22.82 1.46
N LEU A 83 6.70 -22.72 2.63
CA LEU A 83 7.61 -21.60 2.92
C LEU A 83 8.89 -21.64 2.08
N ASN A 84 9.32 -22.81 1.59
CA ASN A 84 10.44 -22.95 0.67
C ASN A 84 10.09 -22.66 -0.80
N ASP A 85 8.80 -22.56 -1.15
CA ASP A 85 8.33 -22.24 -2.51
C ASP A 85 7.16 -21.23 -2.50
N LEU A 86 7.43 -20.03 -1.97
CA LEU A 86 6.45 -18.94 -1.90
C LEU A 86 5.97 -18.48 -3.29
N GLY A 87 6.80 -18.64 -4.32
CA GLY A 87 6.42 -18.40 -5.72
C GLY A 87 5.42 -19.43 -6.25
N GLY A 88 5.66 -20.71 -5.96
CA GLY A 88 4.73 -21.80 -6.28
C GLY A 88 3.42 -21.71 -5.51
N PHE A 89 3.47 -21.37 -4.21
CA PHE A 89 2.27 -21.12 -3.41
C PHE A 89 1.41 -20.01 -4.02
N TRP A 90 2.01 -18.85 -4.31
CA TRP A 90 1.31 -17.74 -4.98
C TRP A 90 0.66 -18.18 -6.30
N LYS A 91 1.42 -18.87 -7.16
CA LYS A 91 0.92 -19.38 -8.46
C LYS A 91 -0.26 -20.34 -8.26
N SER A 92 -0.23 -21.19 -7.24
CA SER A 92 -1.30 -22.15 -6.97
C SER A 92 -2.67 -21.49 -6.75
N LEU A 93 -2.70 -20.28 -6.17
CA LEU A 93 -3.92 -19.50 -5.95
C LEU A 93 -4.32 -18.72 -7.20
N VAL A 94 -3.42 -17.91 -7.76
CA VAL A 94 -3.76 -17.04 -8.91
C VAL A 94 -3.92 -17.79 -10.23
N HIS A 95 -3.47 -19.05 -10.33
CA HIS A 95 -3.64 -19.91 -11.51
C HIS A 95 -4.84 -20.85 -11.38
N ASP A 96 -5.53 -20.89 -10.24
CA ASP A 96 -6.80 -21.61 -10.14
C ASP A 96 -7.83 -21.01 -11.10
N SER A 97 -8.21 -21.78 -12.13
CA SER A 97 -9.07 -21.28 -13.20
C SER A 97 -10.45 -20.81 -12.74
N GLN A 98 -11.01 -21.39 -11.66
CA GLN A 98 -12.33 -21.04 -11.14
C GLN A 98 -12.25 -19.74 -10.33
N LEU A 99 -11.21 -19.59 -9.49
CA LEU A 99 -10.96 -18.33 -8.78
C LEU A 99 -10.62 -17.20 -9.76
N ARG A 100 -9.82 -17.49 -10.79
CA ARG A 100 -9.51 -16.54 -11.87
C ARG A 100 -10.77 -16.01 -12.57
N TRP A 101 -11.79 -16.84 -12.75
CA TRP A 101 -13.02 -16.40 -13.42
C TRP A 101 -13.74 -15.28 -12.66
N LEU A 102 -13.50 -15.13 -11.36
CA LEU A 102 -14.06 -14.07 -10.52
C LEU A 102 -13.30 -12.73 -10.61
N GLY A 103 -12.18 -12.67 -11.35
CA GLY A 103 -11.42 -11.44 -11.60
C GLY A 103 -11.29 -11.21 -13.11
N PRO A 104 -10.27 -11.80 -13.78
CA PRO A 104 -9.03 -12.36 -13.24
C PRO A 104 -8.05 -11.28 -12.79
N GLU A 105 -7.26 -11.58 -11.76
CA GLU A 105 -6.19 -10.72 -11.23
C GLU A 105 -6.67 -9.29 -10.92
N LYS A 106 -7.86 -9.16 -10.33
CA LYS A 106 -8.47 -7.89 -9.93
C LYS A 106 -9.55 -8.07 -8.86
N GLY A 107 -9.88 -6.99 -8.16
CA GLY A 107 -11.05 -6.90 -7.27
C GLY A 107 -11.00 -7.84 -6.06
N VAL A 108 -12.19 -8.17 -5.55
CA VAL A 108 -12.39 -8.88 -4.27
C VAL A 108 -11.56 -10.16 -4.15
N MET A 109 -11.64 -11.05 -5.15
CA MET A 109 -10.95 -12.34 -5.11
C MET A 109 -9.43 -12.19 -5.16
N HIS A 110 -8.92 -11.21 -5.89
CA HIS A 110 -7.47 -10.99 -6.01
C HIS A 110 -6.86 -10.39 -4.74
N MET A 111 -7.57 -9.42 -4.13
CA MET A 111 -7.21 -8.90 -2.81
C MET A 111 -7.31 -9.99 -1.72
N ALA A 112 -8.27 -10.92 -1.84
CA ALA A 112 -8.40 -12.04 -0.91
C ALA A 112 -7.19 -12.99 -1.00
N ILE A 113 -6.76 -13.31 -2.24
CA ILE A 113 -5.51 -14.05 -2.47
C ILE A 113 -4.33 -13.27 -1.89
N GLY A 114 -4.27 -11.95 -2.10
CA GLY A 114 -3.23 -11.08 -1.54
C GLY A 114 -3.13 -11.15 -0.02
N ALA A 115 -4.25 -11.12 0.69
CA ALA A 115 -4.28 -11.24 2.15
C ALA A 115 -3.68 -12.58 2.64
N VAL A 116 -4.05 -13.69 2.01
CA VAL A 116 -3.51 -15.03 2.34
C VAL A 116 -2.03 -15.15 2.00
N VAL A 117 -1.62 -14.66 0.83
CA VAL A 117 -0.21 -14.61 0.42
C VAL A 117 0.62 -13.81 1.42
N ASN A 118 0.14 -12.63 1.81
CA ASN A 118 0.82 -11.78 2.80
C ASN A 118 0.92 -12.48 4.16
N ALA A 119 -0.10 -13.22 4.59
CA ALA A 119 -0.05 -14.01 5.83
C ALA A 119 1.01 -15.12 5.80
N VAL A 120 1.19 -15.78 4.65
CA VAL A 120 2.27 -16.78 4.49
C VAL A 120 3.65 -16.11 4.49
N TRP A 121 3.79 -14.92 3.91
CA TRP A 121 5.02 -14.12 3.98
C TRP A 121 5.35 -13.64 5.39
N ASP A 122 4.34 -13.21 6.15
CA ASP A 122 4.48 -12.87 7.57
C ASP A 122 5.02 -14.05 8.37
N LEU A 123 4.43 -15.25 8.20
CA LEU A 123 4.90 -16.47 8.85
C LEU A 123 6.32 -16.86 8.43
N ALA A 124 6.67 -16.69 7.15
CA ALA A 124 8.02 -16.94 6.64
C ALA A 124 9.05 -16.03 7.33
N ALA A 125 8.75 -14.73 7.43
CA ALA A 125 9.60 -13.75 8.08
C ALA A 125 9.74 -14.01 9.60
N LYS A 126 8.63 -14.36 10.27
CA LYS A 126 8.64 -14.77 11.69
C LYS A 126 9.51 -15.98 11.95
N ARG A 127 9.38 -17.05 11.16
CA ARG A 127 10.20 -18.27 11.29
C ARG A 127 11.67 -18.03 10.93
N ALA A 128 11.96 -17.09 10.03
CA ALA A 128 13.32 -16.64 9.74
C ALA A 128 13.90 -15.72 10.83
N GLY A 129 13.08 -15.23 11.77
CA GLY A 129 13.51 -14.37 12.86
C GLY A 129 13.91 -12.95 12.42
N VAL A 130 13.38 -12.48 11.29
CA VAL A 130 13.72 -11.17 10.71
C VAL A 130 12.47 -10.45 10.18
N PRO A 131 12.46 -9.10 10.12
CA PRO A 131 11.39 -8.36 9.47
C PRO A 131 11.35 -8.67 7.96
N LEU A 132 10.17 -8.58 7.33
CA LEU A 132 10.00 -8.98 5.93
C LEU A 132 10.95 -8.26 4.96
N TRP A 133 11.22 -6.96 5.17
CA TRP A 133 12.10 -6.20 4.27
C TRP A 133 13.51 -6.78 4.26
N LYS A 134 13.97 -7.29 5.42
CA LYS A 134 15.27 -7.93 5.57
C LYS A 134 15.26 -9.33 4.95
N LEU A 135 14.20 -10.11 5.19
CA LEU A 135 14.04 -11.43 4.55
C LEU A 135 14.14 -11.30 3.02
N LEU A 136 13.38 -10.39 2.42
CA LEU A 136 13.39 -10.15 0.98
C LEU A 136 14.75 -9.66 0.48
N SER A 137 15.40 -8.76 1.23
CA SER A 137 16.70 -8.21 0.87
C SER A 137 17.85 -9.23 0.94
N ASP A 138 17.68 -10.31 1.71
CA ASP A 138 18.65 -11.39 1.86
C ASP A 138 18.52 -12.48 0.79
N LEU A 139 17.40 -12.51 0.06
CA LEU A 139 17.23 -13.44 -1.04
C LEU A 139 18.25 -13.13 -2.14
N THR A 140 18.77 -14.21 -2.73
CA THR A 140 19.56 -14.12 -3.96
C THR A 140 18.71 -13.56 -5.10
N PRO A 141 19.30 -12.89 -6.08
CA PRO A 141 18.59 -12.43 -7.27
C PRO A 141 17.73 -13.53 -7.93
N GLU A 142 18.25 -14.76 -8.03
CA GLU A 142 17.55 -15.90 -8.61
C GLU A 142 16.32 -16.31 -7.78
N GLN A 143 16.42 -16.27 -6.45
CA GLN A 143 15.28 -16.52 -5.57
C GLN A 143 14.19 -15.45 -5.76
N ILE A 144 14.58 -14.17 -5.84
CA ILE A 144 13.63 -13.06 -6.07
C ILE A 144 12.92 -13.22 -7.42
N VAL A 145 13.66 -13.52 -8.49
CA VAL A 145 13.08 -13.81 -9.82
C VAL A 145 12.12 -15.00 -9.76
N GLY A 146 12.42 -16.03 -8.97
CA GLY A 146 11.54 -17.19 -8.76
C GLY A 146 10.18 -16.86 -8.15
N LEU A 147 10.07 -15.74 -7.42
CA LEU A 147 8.82 -15.28 -6.80
C LEU A 147 7.85 -14.64 -7.80
N VAL A 148 8.34 -14.20 -8.95
CA VAL A 148 7.58 -13.41 -9.93
C VAL A 148 6.95 -14.31 -10.99
N ASP A 149 5.69 -14.04 -11.33
CA ASP A 149 5.05 -14.58 -12.53
C ASP A 149 5.18 -13.58 -13.70
N PHE A 150 6.09 -13.90 -14.62
CA PHE A 150 6.37 -13.10 -15.81
C PHE A 150 5.33 -13.25 -16.92
N ARG A 151 4.27 -14.05 -16.72
CA ARG A 151 3.16 -14.13 -17.67
C ARG A 151 2.60 -12.72 -17.90
N TYR A 152 2.52 -12.33 -19.18
CA TYR A 152 2.08 -11.00 -19.67
C TYR A 152 3.04 -9.83 -19.41
N LEU A 153 4.25 -10.10 -18.91
CA LEU A 153 5.27 -9.07 -18.66
C LEU A 153 6.43 -9.08 -19.65
N THR A 154 6.67 -10.18 -20.36
CA THR A 154 7.90 -10.39 -21.16
C THR A 154 8.11 -9.41 -22.32
N ASP A 155 7.09 -8.66 -22.72
CA ASP A 155 7.20 -7.55 -23.69
C ASP A 155 7.75 -6.25 -23.06
N ALA A 156 7.86 -6.20 -21.74
CA ALA A 156 8.35 -5.05 -20.98
C ALA A 156 9.47 -5.42 -19.99
N LEU A 157 9.42 -6.60 -19.37
CA LEU A 157 10.38 -7.11 -18.40
C LEU A 157 10.48 -8.64 -18.50
N THR A 158 11.64 -9.13 -18.93
CA THR A 158 11.98 -10.55 -18.95
C THR A 158 12.62 -11.00 -17.63
N PRO A 159 12.66 -12.32 -17.34
CA PRO A 159 13.40 -12.84 -16.18
C PRO A 159 14.88 -12.44 -16.15
N ASP A 160 15.55 -12.42 -17.31
CA ASP A 160 16.96 -12.05 -17.41
C ASP A 160 17.17 -10.55 -17.11
N GLU A 161 16.30 -9.67 -17.61
CA GLU A 161 16.36 -8.24 -17.29
C GLU A 161 16.08 -7.97 -15.80
N ALA A 162 15.12 -8.69 -15.20
CA ALA A 162 14.89 -8.62 -13.76
C ALA A 162 16.12 -9.06 -12.96
N LEU A 163 16.78 -10.13 -13.40
CA LEU A 163 17.99 -10.64 -12.78
C LEU A 163 19.15 -9.62 -12.88
N ASP A 164 19.29 -8.94 -14.02
CA ASP A 164 20.29 -7.89 -14.22
C ASP A 164 20.06 -6.69 -13.28
N ILE A 165 18.80 -6.26 -13.10
CA ILE A 165 18.44 -5.18 -12.14
C ILE A 165 18.89 -5.57 -10.72
N LEU A 166 18.54 -6.78 -10.29
CA LEU A 166 18.83 -7.26 -8.94
C LEU A 166 20.33 -7.43 -8.69
N ARG A 167 21.07 -8.01 -9.64
CA ARG A 167 22.53 -8.19 -9.56
C ARG A 167 23.27 -6.87 -9.53
N LYS A 168 22.80 -5.86 -10.28
CA LYS A 168 23.36 -4.52 -10.24
C LYS A 168 23.24 -3.89 -8.84
N ALA A 169 22.17 -4.19 -8.10
CA ALA A 169 21.98 -3.68 -6.75
C ALA A 169 22.86 -4.41 -5.71
N GLU A 170 23.18 -5.69 -5.88
CA GLU A 170 23.81 -6.54 -4.84
C GLU A 170 25.01 -5.90 -4.12
N ALA A 171 25.95 -5.32 -4.88
CA ALA A 171 27.21 -4.82 -4.33
C ALA A 171 27.02 -3.71 -3.27
N GLY A 172 25.91 -2.96 -3.32
CA GLY A 172 25.64 -1.87 -2.38
C GLY A 172 24.59 -2.21 -1.30
N ARG A 173 24.13 -3.47 -1.20
CA ARG A 173 23.13 -3.88 -0.20
C ARG A 173 23.59 -3.59 1.24
N PRO A 174 24.83 -3.93 1.67
CA PRO A 174 25.27 -3.71 3.04
C PRO A 174 25.26 -2.23 3.45
N GLU A 175 25.73 -1.34 2.56
CA GLU A 175 25.76 0.09 2.81
C GLU A 175 24.35 0.68 2.88
N ARG A 176 23.47 0.30 1.95
CA ARG A 176 22.08 0.77 1.95
C ARG A 176 21.31 0.27 3.16
N GLU A 177 21.53 -0.97 3.58
CA GLU A 177 20.95 -1.49 4.82
C GLU A 177 21.42 -0.69 6.04
N ALA A 178 22.72 -0.38 6.14
CA ALA A 178 23.24 0.42 7.24
C ALA A 178 22.61 1.82 7.27
N VAL A 179 22.50 2.48 6.11
CA VAL A 179 21.82 3.78 5.99
C VAL A 179 20.35 3.69 6.38
N LEU A 180 19.64 2.66 5.92
CA LEU A 180 18.23 2.46 6.23
C LEU A 180 18.01 2.26 7.74
N ARG A 181 18.88 1.51 8.42
CA ARG A 181 18.80 1.31 9.88
C ARG A 181 19.15 2.55 10.67
N GLU A 182 20.09 3.37 10.18
CA GLU A 182 20.52 4.59 10.85
C GLU A 182 19.52 5.73 10.67
N ARG A 183 19.04 5.96 9.45
CA ARG A 183 18.28 7.14 9.05
C ARG A 183 16.80 6.89 8.77
N GLY A 184 16.41 5.64 8.55
CA GLY A 184 15.07 5.30 8.10
C GLY A 184 14.83 5.58 6.62
N TYR A 185 13.57 5.49 6.22
CA TYR A 185 13.10 5.72 4.85
C TYR A 185 12.26 7.02 4.80
N PRO A 186 12.50 7.95 3.85
CA PRO A 186 11.75 9.21 3.77
C PRO A 186 10.23 9.01 3.70
N ALA A 187 9.49 9.80 4.47
CA ALA A 187 8.03 9.79 4.47
C ALA A 187 7.47 11.13 3.97
N TYR A 188 6.22 11.09 3.49
CA TYR A 188 5.37 12.27 3.33
C TYR A 188 4.06 12.04 4.08
N THR A 189 3.39 13.10 4.54
CA THR A 189 2.15 12.96 5.31
C THR A 189 0.91 13.45 4.55
N THR A 190 -0.17 12.69 4.64
CA THR A 190 -1.50 13.04 4.12
C THR A 190 -2.43 13.55 5.24
N THR A 191 -2.02 13.43 6.51
CA THR A 191 -2.80 13.87 7.69
C THR A 191 -3.33 15.31 7.60
N PRO A 192 -2.58 16.31 7.10
CA PRO A 192 -3.11 17.68 6.98
C PRO A 192 -4.22 17.82 5.93
N GLY A 193 -4.33 16.88 5.00
CA GLY A 193 -4.96 17.07 3.70
C GLY A 193 -6.42 16.65 3.56
N TRP A 194 -7.04 16.06 4.57
CA TRP A 194 -8.41 15.55 4.48
C TRP A 194 -9.42 16.66 4.14
N LEU A 195 -10.42 16.35 3.28
CA LEU A 195 -11.38 17.35 2.79
C LEU A 195 -12.36 17.79 3.88
N GLY A 196 -12.65 16.94 4.87
CA GLY A 196 -13.56 17.27 5.96
C GLY A 196 -13.05 18.31 6.96
N TYR A 197 -11.78 18.73 6.88
CA TYR A 197 -11.17 19.63 7.85
C TYR A 197 -11.38 21.11 7.49
N ASP A 198 -11.59 21.94 8.53
CA ASP A 198 -11.60 23.39 8.37
C ASP A 198 -10.19 23.96 8.11
N ASP A 199 -10.16 25.21 7.66
CA ASP A 199 -8.93 25.92 7.27
C ASP A 199 -7.94 26.08 8.42
N ALA A 200 -8.46 26.27 9.64
CA ALA A 200 -7.62 26.43 10.82
C ALA A 200 -6.91 25.11 11.17
N LYS A 201 -7.62 23.99 11.07
CA LYS A 201 -7.08 22.64 11.26
C LYS A 201 -6.07 22.31 10.16
N LEU A 202 -6.36 22.62 8.90
CA LEU A 202 -5.42 22.47 7.78
C LEU A 202 -4.09 23.20 8.04
N VAL A 203 -4.14 24.50 8.32
CA VAL A 203 -2.93 25.32 8.54
C VAL A 203 -2.14 24.84 9.75
N ARG A 204 -2.83 24.52 10.86
CA ARG A 204 -2.18 23.98 12.06
C ARG A 204 -1.44 22.67 11.77
N LEU A 205 -2.11 21.71 11.12
CA LEU A 205 -1.51 20.41 10.77
C LEU A 205 -0.36 20.56 9.77
N CYS A 206 -0.40 21.53 8.87
CA CYS A 206 0.72 21.85 7.98
C CYS A 206 1.97 22.27 8.78
N HIS A 207 1.82 23.12 9.79
CA HIS A 207 2.94 23.51 10.65
C HIS A 207 3.47 22.36 11.51
N GLU A 208 2.57 21.51 12.03
CA GLU A 208 2.94 20.32 12.80
C GLU A 208 3.76 19.34 11.93
N ALA A 209 3.31 19.05 10.71
CA ALA A 209 4.03 18.19 9.77
C ALA A 209 5.48 18.65 9.50
N ILE A 210 5.70 19.96 9.31
CA ILE A 210 7.06 20.50 9.09
C ILE A 210 7.89 20.41 10.37
N ALA A 211 7.28 20.69 11.52
CA ALA A 211 7.95 20.58 12.81
C ALA A 211 8.39 19.14 13.11
N GLU A 212 7.66 18.15 12.60
CA GLU A 212 7.98 16.72 12.68
C GLU A 212 9.01 16.26 11.64
N GLY A 213 9.43 17.14 10.73
CA GLY A 213 10.50 16.89 9.75
C GLY A 213 10.03 16.40 8.38
N PHE A 214 8.72 16.35 8.12
CA PHE A 214 8.23 16.01 6.78
C PHE A 214 8.63 17.07 5.75
N THR A 215 9.14 16.63 4.61
CA THR A 215 9.55 17.51 3.49
C THR A 215 8.51 17.58 2.37
N GLN A 216 7.41 16.83 2.54
CA GLN A 216 6.31 16.77 1.61
C GLN A 216 4.98 16.51 2.36
N ILE A 217 3.92 17.18 1.90
CA ILE A 217 2.54 16.95 2.34
C ILE A 217 1.65 16.61 1.13
N LYS A 218 0.48 16.00 1.38
CA LYS A 218 -0.56 15.76 0.36
C LYS A 218 -1.89 16.36 0.78
N LEU A 219 -2.61 16.98 -0.15
CA LEU A 219 -3.97 17.52 0.04
C LEU A 219 -4.99 16.81 -0.84
N LYS A 220 -6.15 16.49 -0.28
CA LYS A 220 -7.30 16.00 -1.05
C LYS A 220 -7.99 17.17 -1.78
N VAL A 221 -8.35 16.95 -3.05
CA VAL A 221 -8.97 17.94 -3.97
C VAL A 221 -10.07 17.29 -4.82
N GLY A 222 -10.77 18.07 -5.65
CA GLY A 222 -11.67 17.56 -6.70
C GLY A 222 -13.16 17.57 -6.37
N ALA A 223 -13.55 18.12 -5.22
CA ALA A 223 -14.95 18.34 -4.87
C ALA A 223 -15.45 19.73 -5.32
N ASN A 224 -14.68 20.78 -5.07
CA ASN A 224 -15.01 22.16 -5.42
C ASN A 224 -13.73 22.95 -5.74
N LEU A 225 -13.66 23.51 -6.94
CA LEU A 225 -12.44 24.17 -7.43
C LEU A 225 -12.06 25.42 -6.60
N ASP A 226 -13.04 26.22 -6.18
CA ASP A 226 -12.76 27.43 -5.40
C ASP A 226 -12.22 27.07 -4.00
N ASP A 227 -12.75 26.00 -3.40
CA ASP A 227 -12.24 25.47 -2.13
C ASP A 227 -10.84 24.89 -2.27
N ASP A 228 -10.56 24.17 -3.35
CA ASP A 228 -9.24 23.61 -3.61
C ASP A 228 -8.19 24.72 -3.82
N ILE A 229 -8.52 25.77 -4.58
CA ILE A 229 -7.67 26.96 -4.76
C ILE A 229 -7.38 27.62 -3.42
N ARG A 230 -8.42 27.83 -2.60
CA ARG A 230 -8.29 28.45 -1.27
C ARG A 230 -7.43 27.60 -0.33
N ARG A 231 -7.66 26.30 -0.25
CA ARG A 231 -6.89 25.35 0.59
C ARG A 231 -5.43 25.26 0.13
N MET A 232 -5.18 25.19 -1.18
CA MET A 232 -3.82 25.19 -1.74
C MET A 232 -3.07 26.48 -1.39
N GLN A 233 -3.72 27.63 -1.48
CA GLN A 233 -3.12 28.90 -1.07
C GLN A 233 -2.70 28.88 0.39
N LEU A 234 -3.62 28.51 1.29
CA LEU A 234 -3.37 28.47 2.73
C LEU A 234 -2.26 27.47 3.10
N ALA A 235 -2.29 26.27 2.52
CA ALA A 235 -1.27 25.27 2.77
C ALA A 235 0.10 25.73 2.26
N ARG A 236 0.19 26.30 1.05
CA ARG A 236 1.44 26.83 0.49
C ARG A 236 2.00 27.97 1.34
N GLU A 237 1.16 28.87 1.82
CA GLU A 237 1.57 29.94 2.75
C GLU A 237 2.08 29.38 4.09
N ALA A 238 1.44 28.33 4.61
CA ALA A 238 1.82 27.69 5.86
C ALA A 238 3.14 26.91 5.77
N VAL A 239 3.35 26.17 4.67
CA VAL A 239 4.53 25.31 4.50
C VAL A 239 5.74 25.99 3.88
N GLY A 240 5.55 27.15 3.27
CA GLY A 240 6.61 27.87 2.58
C GLY A 240 6.96 27.27 1.20
N PRO A 241 7.97 27.82 0.52
CA PRO A 241 8.27 27.47 -0.88
C PRO A 241 9.04 26.15 -1.05
N ASP A 242 9.73 25.66 -0.01
CA ASP A 242 10.66 24.53 -0.14
C ASP A 242 10.01 23.16 0.12
N ILE A 243 8.82 23.14 0.73
CA ILE A 243 8.06 21.90 1.01
C ILE A 243 7.28 21.49 -0.24
N ARG A 244 7.38 20.21 -0.63
CA ARG A 244 6.60 19.67 -1.75
C ARG A 244 5.13 19.53 -1.35
N ILE A 245 4.23 19.88 -2.26
CA ILE A 245 2.78 19.65 -2.08
C ILE A 245 2.29 18.75 -3.20
N ALA A 246 1.84 17.56 -2.83
CA ALA A 246 1.05 16.69 -3.70
C ALA A 246 -0.45 17.02 -3.55
N VAL A 247 -1.22 16.77 -4.61
CA VAL A 247 -2.68 16.80 -4.55
C VAL A 247 -3.25 15.47 -5.01
N ASP A 248 -4.37 15.06 -4.46
CA ASP A 248 -5.01 13.78 -4.75
C ASP A 248 -6.51 13.99 -4.98
N ALA A 249 -6.96 13.58 -6.17
CA ALA A 249 -8.32 13.79 -6.63
C ALA A 249 -9.20 12.55 -6.49
N ASN A 250 -8.66 11.40 -6.07
CA ASN A 250 -9.37 10.13 -5.90
C ASN A 250 -10.34 9.83 -7.05
N GLN A 251 -9.82 9.90 -8.28
CA GLN A 251 -10.44 9.42 -9.53
C GLN A 251 -11.62 10.26 -10.03
N ARG A 252 -11.79 11.48 -9.51
CA ARG A 252 -13.03 12.26 -9.68
C ARG A 252 -13.31 12.78 -11.08
N TRP A 253 -12.30 13.08 -11.86
CA TRP A 253 -12.47 13.90 -13.06
C TRP A 253 -12.40 13.09 -14.34
N ASP A 254 -13.09 13.58 -15.37
CA ASP A 254 -12.76 13.24 -16.76
C ASP A 254 -11.48 13.97 -17.20
N VAL A 255 -10.84 13.50 -18.29
CA VAL A 255 -9.55 14.02 -18.78
C VAL A 255 -9.52 15.55 -18.95
N GLY A 256 -10.51 16.15 -19.62
CA GLY A 256 -10.53 17.59 -19.87
C GLY A 256 -10.79 18.41 -18.60
N GLU A 257 -11.57 17.87 -17.68
CA GLU A 257 -11.84 18.47 -16.38
C GLU A 257 -10.58 18.45 -15.51
N ALA A 258 -9.88 17.31 -15.43
CA ALA A 258 -8.62 17.18 -14.70
C ALA A 258 -7.61 18.24 -15.15
N ILE A 259 -7.39 18.39 -16.46
CA ILE A 259 -6.45 19.37 -17.02
C ILE A 259 -6.84 20.80 -16.61
N THR A 260 -8.13 21.13 -16.70
CA THR A 260 -8.63 22.46 -16.31
C THR A 260 -8.42 22.72 -14.83
N TRP A 261 -8.71 21.73 -13.99
CA TRP A 261 -8.59 21.81 -12.54
C TRP A 261 -7.14 22.00 -12.10
N ILE A 262 -6.23 21.19 -12.64
CA ILE A 262 -4.81 21.21 -12.28
C ILE A 262 -4.14 22.52 -12.74
N GLU A 263 -4.50 23.05 -13.92
CA GLU A 263 -3.95 24.33 -14.39
C GLU A 263 -4.32 25.48 -13.44
N ALA A 264 -5.48 25.42 -12.78
CA ALA A 264 -5.87 26.39 -11.77
C ALA A 264 -5.10 26.26 -10.44
N LEU A 265 -4.60 25.07 -10.11
CA LEU A 265 -3.80 24.82 -8.90
C LEU A 265 -2.29 25.04 -9.11
N LYS A 266 -1.85 25.11 -10.38
CA LYS A 266 -0.45 25.33 -10.78
C LYS A 266 0.26 26.52 -10.10
N PRO A 267 -0.38 27.67 -9.81
CA PRO A 267 0.28 28.78 -9.12
C PRO A 267 0.83 28.43 -7.72
N TYR A 268 0.39 27.31 -7.13
CA TYR A 268 0.76 26.88 -5.78
C TYR A 268 1.87 25.81 -5.77
N ASP A 269 2.55 25.59 -6.90
CA ASP A 269 3.67 24.66 -7.05
C ASP A 269 3.32 23.22 -6.66
N VAL A 270 2.39 22.63 -7.41
CA VAL A 270 1.96 21.22 -7.25
C VAL A 270 3.08 20.30 -7.74
N TRP A 271 3.55 19.42 -6.86
CA TRP A 271 4.59 18.44 -7.15
C TRP A 271 4.07 17.29 -8.02
N TRP A 272 2.96 16.66 -7.59
CA TRP A 272 2.20 15.71 -8.38
C TRP A 272 0.69 15.86 -8.17
N VAL A 273 -0.08 15.43 -9.15
CA VAL A 273 -1.50 15.09 -9.02
C VAL A 273 -1.66 13.58 -8.98
N GLU A 274 -2.40 13.09 -8.00
CA GLU A 274 -2.67 11.68 -7.77
C GLU A 274 -4.10 11.33 -8.17
N GLU A 275 -4.22 10.17 -8.83
CA GLU A 275 -5.47 9.62 -9.36
C GLU A 275 -6.40 10.69 -9.96
N PRO A 276 -5.96 11.48 -10.96
CA PRO A 276 -6.78 12.53 -11.53
C PRO A 276 -8.06 12.00 -12.21
N THR A 277 -8.07 10.73 -12.61
CA THR A 277 -9.19 10.07 -13.29
C THR A 277 -9.24 8.58 -12.95
N SER A 278 -10.11 7.82 -13.60
CA SER A 278 -10.29 6.38 -13.38
C SER A 278 -8.97 5.60 -13.37
N PRO A 279 -8.75 4.68 -12.40
CA PRO A 279 -7.50 3.92 -12.27
C PRO A 279 -7.29 2.90 -13.41
N ASP A 280 -8.34 2.64 -14.20
CA ASP A 280 -8.28 1.80 -15.39
C ASP A 280 -7.97 2.61 -16.68
N ASP A 281 -8.10 3.95 -16.66
CA ASP A 281 -7.92 4.78 -17.85
C ASP A 281 -6.45 5.18 -18.07
N ILE A 282 -5.68 4.21 -18.59
CA ILE A 282 -4.27 4.40 -18.94
C ILE A 282 -4.06 5.53 -19.94
N LEU A 283 -4.93 5.64 -20.95
CA LEU A 283 -4.80 6.62 -22.01
C LEU A 283 -5.21 8.01 -21.53
N GLY A 284 -6.21 8.09 -20.65
CA GLY A 284 -6.62 9.30 -19.96
C GLY A 284 -5.50 9.85 -19.08
N HIS A 285 -4.90 9.01 -18.23
CA HIS A 285 -3.73 9.38 -17.44
C HIS A 285 -2.57 9.90 -18.32
N ALA A 286 -2.25 9.21 -19.42
CA ALA A 286 -1.22 9.68 -20.35
C ALA A 286 -1.57 11.01 -21.05
N ALA A 287 -2.85 11.24 -21.38
CA ALA A 287 -3.29 12.51 -21.94
C ALA A 287 -3.17 13.66 -20.93
N ILE A 288 -3.57 13.41 -19.68
CA ILE A 288 -3.43 14.37 -18.58
C ILE A 288 -1.96 14.67 -18.33
N ALA A 289 -1.11 13.65 -18.18
CA ALA A 289 0.32 13.80 -17.93
C ALA A 289 1.02 14.66 -18.98
N ARG A 290 0.73 14.46 -20.27
CA ARG A 290 1.26 15.30 -21.35
C ARG A 290 0.78 16.75 -21.29
N ALA A 291 -0.46 16.97 -20.88
CA ALA A 291 -1.07 18.30 -20.87
C ALA A 291 -0.62 19.17 -19.69
N ILE A 292 -0.41 18.57 -18.51
CA ILE A 292 -0.08 19.31 -17.27
C ILE A 292 1.42 19.41 -17.00
N ALA A 293 2.25 18.77 -17.83
CA ALA A 293 3.70 18.79 -17.67
C ALA A 293 4.23 20.24 -17.47
N PRO A 294 5.15 20.48 -16.52
CA PRO A 294 5.98 19.49 -15.82
C PRO A 294 5.39 18.94 -14.50
N ILE A 295 4.13 19.24 -14.17
CA ILE A 295 3.48 18.63 -12.99
C ILE A 295 3.41 17.12 -13.21
N LYS A 296 3.82 16.34 -12.20
CA LYS A 296 3.84 14.88 -12.29
C LYS A 296 2.44 14.31 -12.13
N VAL A 297 2.18 13.17 -12.78
CA VAL A 297 0.99 12.34 -12.50
C VAL A 297 1.43 11.14 -11.66
N ALA A 298 0.70 10.90 -10.57
CA ALA A 298 0.82 9.72 -9.73
C ALA A 298 -0.48 8.89 -9.80
N THR A 299 -0.36 7.57 -9.76
CA THR A 299 -1.49 6.65 -9.62
C THR A 299 -0.97 5.30 -9.14
N GLY A 300 -1.85 4.50 -8.54
CA GLY A 300 -1.57 3.08 -8.33
C GLY A 300 -2.30 2.41 -7.17
N GLU A 301 -2.83 3.14 -6.19
CA GLU A 301 -3.52 2.57 -5.02
C GLU A 301 -4.71 1.66 -5.40
N HIS A 302 -5.34 1.94 -6.54
CA HIS A 302 -6.42 1.15 -7.13
C HIS A 302 -6.03 0.39 -8.40
N VAL A 303 -4.76 0.44 -8.82
CA VAL A 303 -4.30 -0.33 -9.98
C VAL A 303 -4.31 -1.82 -9.65
N GLN A 304 -5.10 -2.54 -10.43
CA GLN A 304 -5.52 -3.91 -10.11
C GLN A 304 -4.43 -4.99 -10.16
N ASN A 305 -3.39 -4.83 -10.98
CA ASN A 305 -2.32 -5.83 -11.14
C ASN A 305 -1.11 -5.27 -11.91
N ARG A 306 -0.04 -6.08 -11.99
CA ARG A 306 1.20 -5.78 -12.71
C ARG A 306 1.05 -5.53 -14.21
N ILE A 307 -0.03 -6.01 -14.84
CA ILE A 307 -0.27 -5.84 -16.28
C ILE A 307 -0.71 -4.40 -16.57
N VAL A 308 -1.57 -3.84 -15.72
CA VAL A 308 -1.97 -2.43 -15.84
C VAL A 308 -0.80 -1.51 -15.51
N PHE A 309 -0.03 -1.78 -14.46
CA PHE A 309 1.20 -1.00 -14.21
C PHE A 309 2.17 -1.04 -15.39
N LYS A 310 2.39 -2.21 -16.01
CA LYS A 310 3.18 -2.33 -17.24
C LYS A 310 2.68 -1.40 -18.34
N GLN A 311 1.37 -1.39 -18.59
CA GLN A 311 0.76 -0.55 -19.63
C GLN A 311 0.89 0.94 -19.30
N MET A 312 0.68 1.31 -18.04
CA MET A 312 0.83 2.69 -17.59
C MET A 312 2.27 3.19 -17.77
N LEU A 313 3.27 2.35 -17.46
CA LEU A 313 4.69 2.65 -17.70
C LEU A 313 5.02 2.74 -19.20
N GLN A 314 4.52 1.80 -20.02
CA GLN A 314 4.71 1.80 -21.48
C GLN A 314 4.08 3.02 -22.16
N ALA A 315 2.97 3.53 -21.62
CA ALA A 315 2.24 4.68 -22.14
C ALA A 315 2.73 6.03 -21.58
N GLU A 316 3.75 6.02 -20.70
CA GLU A 316 4.20 7.20 -19.94
C GLU A 316 3.02 7.90 -19.22
N ALA A 317 2.09 7.10 -18.70
CA ALA A 317 0.85 7.56 -18.08
C ALA A 317 1.03 8.07 -16.64
N LEU A 318 2.16 7.74 -16.01
CA LEU A 318 2.54 8.18 -14.68
C LEU A 318 4.02 8.58 -14.64
N SER A 319 4.35 9.46 -13.72
CA SER A 319 5.72 9.82 -13.35
C SER A 319 6.09 9.35 -11.95
N VAL A 320 5.10 8.92 -11.15
CA VAL A 320 5.28 8.36 -9.80
C VAL A 320 4.34 7.15 -9.65
N LEU A 321 4.89 6.00 -9.30
CA LEU A 321 4.13 4.75 -9.15
C LEU A 321 3.76 4.54 -7.69
N GLN A 322 2.47 4.37 -7.40
CA GLN A 322 2.01 4.14 -6.03
C GLN A 322 1.53 2.71 -5.87
N LEU A 323 2.43 1.82 -5.46
CA LEU A 323 2.00 0.46 -5.14
C LEU A 323 1.22 0.44 -3.82
N ASP A 324 0.44 -0.62 -3.62
CA ASP A 324 -0.33 -0.86 -2.41
C ASP A 324 -0.12 -2.31 -1.96
N SER A 325 0.02 -2.52 -0.64
CA SER A 325 0.36 -3.82 -0.06
C SER A 325 -0.80 -4.83 -0.06
N ALA A 326 -2.04 -4.35 -0.18
CA ALA A 326 -3.28 -5.13 -0.04
C ALA A 326 -4.19 -5.11 -1.28
N ARG A 327 -3.91 -4.25 -2.28
CA ARG A 327 -4.67 -4.14 -3.54
C ARG A 327 -4.42 -5.30 -4.50
N VAL A 328 -3.16 -5.66 -4.65
CA VAL A 328 -2.68 -6.70 -5.57
C VAL A 328 -2.56 -8.03 -4.83
N ALA A 329 -2.17 -9.11 -5.51
CA ALA A 329 -2.00 -10.42 -4.87
C ALA A 329 -0.70 -10.51 -4.03
N GLY A 330 -0.53 -9.58 -3.09
CA GLY A 330 0.50 -9.60 -2.06
C GLY A 330 1.93 -9.33 -2.55
N VAL A 331 2.89 -9.71 -1.71
CA VAL A 331 4.33 -9.43 -1.88
C VAL A 331 4.85 -9.82 -3.27
N ASN A 332 4.50 -11.00 -3.78
CA ASN A 332 4.98 -11.51 -5.06
C ASN A 332 4.65 -10.58 -6.24
N GLU A 333 3.43 -10.05 -6.29
CA GLU A 333 3.02 -9.15 -7.36
C GLU A 333 3.66 -7.76 -7.19
N ASN A 334 3.83 -7.30 -5.96
CA ASN A 334 4.53 -6.05 -5.69
C ASN A 334 6.02 -6.10 -6.05
N ILE A 335 6.70 -7.25 -5.90
CA ILE A 335 8.06 -7.44 -6.42
C ILE A 335 8.10 -7.21 -7.95
N ALA A 336 7.10 -7.71 -8.67
CA ALA A 336 7.00 -7.48 -10.11
C ALA A 336 6.79 -6.00 -10.45
N ASN A 337 5.94 -5.30 -9.70
CA ASN A 337 5.70 -3.85 -9.86
C ASN A 337 6.96 -3.02 -9.59
N LEU A 338 7.72 -3.34 -8.54
CA LEU A 338 8.99 -2.69 -8.21
C LEU A 338 10.04 -2.90 -9.32
N LEU A 339 10.17 -4.12 -9.84
CA LEU A 339 11.09 -4.42 -10.94
C LEU A 339 10.70 -3.70 -12.24
N LEU A 340 9.40 -3.61 -12.54
CA LEU A 340 8.89 -2.82 -13.65
C LEU A 340 9.23 -1.34 -13.46
N ALA A 341 8.94 -0.76 -12.30
CA ALA A 341 9.26 0.64 -11.99
C ALA A 341 10.77 0.93 -12.15
N ALA A 342 11.62 0.06 -11.60
CA ALA A 342 13.07 0.16 -11.72
C ALA A 342 13.55 0.09 -13.17
N LYS A 343 12.98 -0.79 -13.99
CA LYS A 343 13.33 -0.91 -15.42
C LYS A 343 12.98 0.34 -16.22
N PHE A 344 11.84 0.95 -15.92
CA PHE A 344 11.35 2.15 -16.60
C PHE A 344 11.88 3.45 -15.98
N GLY A 345 12.63 3.38 -14.87
CA GLY A 345 13.20 4.55 -14.20
C GLY A 345 12.17 5.43 -13.50
N VAL A 346 11.01 4.87 -13.12
CA VAL A 346 9.94 5.59 -12.44
C VAL A 346 10.07 5.40 -10.92
N PRO A 347 10.11 6.48 -10.12
CA PRO A 347 10.14 6.36 -8.66
C PRO A 347 8.84 5.76 -8.12
N VAL A 348 8.98 5.01 -7.04
CA VAL A 348 7.86 4.38 -6.33
C VAL A 348 7.63 5.15 -5.03
N CYS A 349 6.43 5.67 -4.85
CA CYS A 349 5.98 6.33 -3.62
C CYS A 349 4.71 5.63 -3.14
N PRO A 350 4.80 4.59 -2.30
CA PRO A 350 3.64 3.75 -2.04
C PRO A 350 2.51 4.47 -1.29
N HIS A 351 1.29 4.02 -1.59
CA HIS A 351 0.09 4.36 -0.85
C HIS A 351 0.07 3.65 0.52
N ALA A 352 -0.40 4.36 1.53
CA ALA A 352 -0.52 3.83 2.89
C ALA A 352 -1.78 4.32 3.64
N GLY A 353 -2.66 5.08 2.99
CA GLY A 353 -3.91 5.58 3.59
C GLY A 353 -4.89 4.44 3.90
N GLY A 354 -5.04 4.10 5.18
CA GLY A 354 -5.92 3.02 5.60
C GLY A 354 -5.48 2.39 6.93
N VAL A 355 -6.17 1.33 7.35
CA VAL A 355 -5.75 0.56 8.53
C VAL A 355 -4.62 -0.41 8.17
N GLY A 356 -3.47 -0.29 8.84
CA GLY A 356 -2.35 -1.24 8.71
C GLY A 356 -1.50 -1.11 7.45
N LEU A 357 -1.89 -0.28 6.48
CA LEU A 357 -1.17 -0.22 5.21
C LEU A 357 0.23 0.38 5.38
N CYS A 358 0.40 1.33 6.30
CA CYS A 358 1.70 1.85 6.73
C CYS A 358 2.61 0.72 7.21
N GLU A 359 2.09 -0.15 8.10
CA GLU A 359 2.80 -1.27 8.71
C GLU A 359 3.30 -2.26 7.66
N LEU A 360 2.50 -2.53 6.62
CA LEU A 360 2.88 -3.44 5.55
C LEU A 360 3.82 -2.77 4.53
N VAL A 361 3.39 -1.66 3.92
CA VAL A 361 4.00 -1.13 2.70
C VAL A 361 5.42 -0.60 2.91
N GLN A 362 5.76 -0.20 4.15
CA GLN A 362 7.13 0.16 4.52
C GLN A 362 8.13 -0.94 4.19
N HIS A 363 7.76 -2.23 4.35
CA HIS A 363 8.66 -3.34 4.09
C HIS A 363 8.99 -3.46 2.60
N LEU A 364 8.03 -3.16 1.72
CA LEU A 364 8.19 -3.22 0.28
C LEU A 364 9.13 -2.11 -0.23
N SER A 365 9.00 -0.89 0.31
CA SER A 365 9.90 0.23 -0.01
C SER A 365 11.31 0.01 0.50
N MET A 366 11.44 -0.49 1.72
CA MET A 366 12.73 -0.80 2.32
C MET A 366 13.45 -1.91 1.54
N PHE A 367 12.72 -2.93 1.09
CA PHE A 367 13.22 -3.92 0.16
C PHE A 367 13.62 -3.30 -1.20
N ASP A 368 12.79 -2.44 -1.79
CA ASP A 368 13.12 -1.75 -3.05
C ASP A 368 14.45 -1.00 -2.94
N TYR A 369 14.60 -0.16 -1.92
CA TYR A 369 15.83 0.59 -1.70
C TYR A 369 17.03 -0.32 -1.50
N VAL A 370 16.92 -1.37 -0.68
CA VAL A 370 18.07 -2.24 -0.40
C VAL A 370 18.41 -3.09 -1.61
N ALA A 371 17.45 -3.73 -2.29
CA ALA A 371 17.73 -4.83 -3.21
C ALA A 371 17.32 -4.60 -4.68
N VAL A 372 16.59 -3.53 -5.00
CA VAL A 372 16.04 -3.29 -6.34
C VAL A 372 16.49 -1.95 -6.92
N SER A 373 15.93 -0.83 -6.46
CA SER A 373 16.20 0.51 -7.02
C SER A 373 17.53 1.10 -6.57
N GLY A 374 17.94 0.82 -5.33
CA GLY A 374 19.18 1.35 -4.77
C GLY A 374 19.19 2.88 -4.56
N SER A 375 18.03 3.54 -4.61
CA SER A 375 17.93 5.01 -4.57
C SER A 375 16.78 5.46 -3.66
N LEU A 376 16.94 6.64 -3.05
CA LEU A 376 15.88 7.37 -2.34
C LEU A 376 15.45 8.62 -3.11
N ASP A 377 16.00 8.85 -4.31
CA ASP A 377 15.70 10.05 -5.10
C ASP A 377 14.23 10.03 -5.51
N ASP A 378 13.51 11.08 -5.13
CA ASP A 378 12.07 11.25 -5.36
C ASP A 378 11.21 10.07 -4.90
N ARG A 379 11.66 9.33 -3.87
CA ARG A 379 10.93 8.21 -3.26
C ARG A 379 10.61 8.53 -1.81
N VAL A 380 9.33 8.46 -1.49
CA VAL A 380 8.79 8.70 -0.16
C VAL A 380 7.64 7.72 0.11
N ILE A 381 7.49 7.26 1.34
CA ILE A 381 6.34 6.44 1.75
C ILE A 381 5.25 7.37 2.29
N GLU A 382 4.00 7.16 1.90
CA GLU A 382 2.88 7.86 2.52
C GLU A 382 2.75 7.49 3.99
N PHE A 383 2.45 8.47 4.84
CA PHE A 383 2.09 8.28 6.24
C PHE A 383 0.76 8.99 6.55
N VAL A 384 -0.08 8.30 7.32
CA VAL A 384 -1.29 8.84 7.96
C VAL A 384 -1.25 8.42 9.43
N ASP A 385 -1.59 9.32 10.35
CA ASP A 385 -1.48 9.08 11.81
C ASP A 385 -2.78 8.48 12.37
N HIS A 386 -3.11 7.27 11.96
CA HIS A 386 -4.40 6.63 12.25
C HIS A 386 -4.26 5.12 12.51
N LEU A 387 -4.86 4.64 13.60
CA LEU A 387 -5.10 3.22 13.91
C LEU A 387 -3.85 2.36 14.15
N HIS A 388 -2.67 2.97 14.31
CA HIS A 388 -1.43 2.24 14.61
C HIS A 388 -1.47 1.52 15.95
N GLU A 389 -2.21 2.06 16.93
CA GLU A 389 -2.37 1.51 18.28
C GLU A 389 -3.01 0.11 18.32
N HIS A 390 -3.51 -0.36 17.17
CA HIS A 390 -4.14 -1.67 17.03
C HIS A 390 -3.18 -2.78 16.57
N PHE A 391 -1.92 -2.45 16.29
CA PHE A 391 -0.90 -3.37 15.79
C PHE A 391 0.18 -3.63 16.84
N LEU A 392 0.71 -4.85 16.87
CA LEU A 392 1.78 -5.25 17.79
C LEU A 392 3.16 -4.69 17.44
N ASP A 393 3.32 -4.19 16.21
CA ASP A 393 4.54 -3.56 15.71
C ASP A 393 4.16 -2.30 14.91
N PRO A 394 3.60 -1.27 15.57
CA PRO A 394 3.16 -0.06 14.89
C PRO A 394 4.34 0.64 14.23
N VAL A 395 4.06 1.34 13.12
CA VAL A 395 5.10 2.16 12.47
C VAL A 395 5.62 3.23 13.41
N VAL A 396 6.89 3.59 13.21
CA VAL A 396 7.53 4.67 13.97
C VAL A 396 8.08 5.69 12.98
N ILE A 397 7.58 6.93 13.07
CA ILE A 397 8.13 8.07 12.34
C ILE A 397 9.12 8.82 13.22
N ARG A 398 10.27 9.19 12.66
CA ARG A 398 11.27 10.05 13.28
C ARG A 398 11.82 11.02 12.25
N ASP A 399 11.75 12.32 12.53
CA ASP A 399 12.27 13.37 11.65
C ASP A 399 11.77 13.23 10.19
N GLY A 400 10.47 12.94 10.02
CA GLY A 400 9.85 12.71 8.71
C GLY A 400 10.29 11.42 7.99
N HIS A 401 10.85 10.44 8.70
CA HIS A 401 11.29 9.16 8.14
C HIS A 401 10.67 7.96 8.89
N TYR A 402 10.28 6.92 8.15
CA TYR A 402 9.97 5.61 8.70
C TYR A 402 11.22 4.97 9.30
N VAL A 403 11.18 4.61 10.58
CA VAL A 403 12.22 3.79 11.21
C VAL A 403 12.08 2.35 10.71
N ALA A 404 13.19 1.74 10.30
CA ALA A 404 13.17 0.37 9.80
C ALA A 404 12.69 -0.63 10.88
N PRO A 405 11.65 -1.45 10.59
CA PRO A 405 11.18 -2.47 11.53
C PRO A 405 12.28 -3.44 11.93
N VAL A 406 12.23 -3.88 13.18
CA VAL A 406 13.18 -4.87 13.75
C VAL A 406 12.50 -6.16 14.17
N ARG A 407 11.19 -6.13 14.44
CA ARG A 407 10.44 -7.32 14.86
C ARG A 407 10.27 -8.28 13.67
N PRO A 408 10.38 -9.61 13.89
CA PRO A 408 10.11 -10.58 12.84
C PRO A 408 8.67 -10.52 12.33
N GLY A 409 8.49 -10.65 11.02
CA GLY A 409 7.18 -10.60 10.37
C GLY A 409 7.00 -9.42 9.40
N PHE A 410 5.77 -9.24 8.97
CA PHE A 410 5.33 -8.21 8.02
C PHE A 410 4.64 -7.02 8.71
N GLY A 411 4.56 -7.01 10.05
CA GLY A 411 3.86 -5.95 10.80
C GLY A 411 2.33 -6.06 10.79
N ALA A 412 1.77 -7.13 10.21
CA ALA A 412 0.33 -7.31 10.05
C ALA A 412 -0.42 -7.67 11.34
N GLU A 413 0.29 -8.13 12.37
CA GLU A 413 -0.32 -8.72 13.56
C GLU A 413 -1.01 -7.64 14.43
N MET A 414 -2.35 -7.73 14.51
CA MET A 414 -3.18 -6.87 15.34
C MET A 414 -3.33 -7.42 16.76
N ASP A 415 -3.60 -6.53 17.73
CA ASP A 415 -3.98 -6.91 19.08
C ASP A 415 -5.23 -7.80 19.11
N ALA A 416 -5.20 -8.86 19.92
CA ALA A 416 -6.33 -9.78 20.05
C ALA A 416 -7.62 -9.10 20.55
N GLU A 417 -7.49 -8.06 21.39
CA GLU A 417 -8.62 -7.24 21.84
C GLU A 417 -9.22 -6.47 20.67
N THR A 418 -8.40 -5.89 19.80
CA THR A 418 -8.88 -5.21 18.58
C THR A 418 -9.73 -6.14 17.72
N LEU A 419 -9.26 -7.37 17.45
CA LEU A 419 -9.99 -8.35 16.65
C LEU A 419 -11.35 -8.74 17.25
N THR A 420 -11.52 -8.59 18.57
CA THR A 420 -12.75 -8.90 19.29
C THR A 420 -13.68 -7.68 19.37
N ASP A 421 -13.14 -6.52 19.75
CA ASP A 421 -13.91 -5.32 20.05
C ASP A 421 -14.41 -4.60 18.80
N PHE A 422 -13.63 -4.62 17.72
CA PHE A 422 -13.96 -3.98 16.44
C PHE A 422 -14.56 -4.95 15.42
N ARG A 423 -14.80 -6.21 15.83
CA ARG A 423 -15.47 -7.20 14.98
C ARG A 423 -16.86 -6.73 14.56
N PHE A 424 -17.16 -6.70 13.28
CA PHE A 424 -18.49 -6.35 12.81
C PHE A 424 -19.40 -7.59 12.67
N PRO A 425 -20.70 -7.51 12.96
CA PRO A 425 -21.43 -6.39 13.61
C PRO A 425 -21.48 -6.49 15.15
N GLY A 426 -20.93 -7.55 15.74
CA GLY A 426 -21.19 -7.95 17.13
C GLY A 426 -20.13 -7.59 18.16
N GLY A 427 -19.01 -7.01 17.73
CA GLY A 427 -17.94 -6.53 18.61
C GLY A 427 -18.43 -5.42 19.53
N LYS A 428 -17.69 -5.21 20.63
CA LYS A 428 -18.05 -4.27 21.68
C LYS A 428 -18.33 -2.86 21.12
N ILE A 429 -17.44 -2.33 20.27
CA ILE A 429 -17.53 -0.97 19.73
C ILE A 429 -18.81 -0.81 18.90
N TRP A 430 -19.10 -1.73 17.98
CA TRP A 430 -20.30 -1.69 17.14
C TRP A 430 -21.59 -1.90 17.93
N THR A 431 -21.55 -2.74 18.96
CA THR A 431 -22.71 -2.97 19.85
C THR A 431 -23.05 -1.72 20.64
N ASP A 432 -22.04 -1.00 21.15
CA ASP A 432 -22.24 0.22 21.94
C ASP A 432 -22.75 1.38 21.05
N LEU A 433 -22.16 1.60 19.87
CA LEU A 433 -22.65 2.60 18.91
C LEU A 433 -24.10 2.37 18.46
N ASN A 434 -24.52 1.10 18.33
CA ASN A 434 -25.90 0.76 17.98
C ASN A 434 -26.90 0.97 19.12
N LYS A 435 -26.45 1.00 20.38
CA LYS A 435 -27.31 1.36 21.52
C LYS A 435 -27.54 2.86 21.57
N GLU A 436 -26.53 3.67 21.31
CA GLU A 436 -26.63 5.14 21.33
C GLU A 436 -27.54 5.70 20.23
N LYS A 437 -27.74 4.95 19.14
CA LYS A 437 -28.68 5.30 18.04
C LYS A 437 -30.14 4.95 18.32
N LYS A 438 -30.45 4.21 19.40
CA LYS A 438 -31.82 3.79 19.78
C LYS A 438 -32.33 4.60 20.95
#